data_AF-A0A363SFH5-F1
#
_entry.id   AF-A0A363SFH5-F1
#
_cell.length_a   1.000
_cell.length_b   1.000
_cell.length_c   1.000
_cell.angle_alpha   90.00
_cell.angle_beta   90.00
_cell.angle_gamma   90.00
#
_symmetry.space_group_name_H-M   'P 1'
#
loop_
_entity.id
_entity.type
_entity.pdbx_description
1 polymer ?
#
loop_
_entity_poly.entity_id
_entity_poly.type
_entity_poly.pdbx_seq_one_letter_code
_entity_poly.pdbx_strand_id
1 'polypeptide(L)'
;MTPERARELAHRVPHAGHAPAVPEHGSVKRREIRFTKMPPEQSRKAAELLAGMEYLEVANGPHPRGITVRYDLIDYTYEGLEKALRNLGYHLDNSIYCKIVRALVYFTEETQLRNLKEPARLIKQSNQVYIKAYQHHPHGDRDDTPVELREDR
;
A
#
# COMPACT_ATOMS: atom_id res chain seq x y z
N MET A 1 -2.02 -8.90 28.16
CA MET A 1 -0.81 -9.26 27.37
C MET A 1 0.00 -7.96 27.23
N THR A 2 1.24 -7.90 27.71
CA THR A 2 2.04 -6.67 27.69
C THR A 2 2.58 -6.38 26.29
N PRO A 3 2.77 -5.11 25.89
CA PRO A 3 3.21 -4.74 24.54
C PRO A 3 4.60 -5.32 24.19
N GLU A 4 5.46 -5.52 25.17
CA GLU A 4 6.80 -6.12 24.99
C GLU A 4 6.71 -7.61 24.67
N ARG A 5 5.81 -8.34 25.35
CA ARG A 5 5.60 -9.77 25.13
C ARG A 5 4.95 -10.06 23.78
N ALA A 6 4.16 -9.11 23.26
CA ALA A 6 3.62 -9.17 21.90
C ALA A 6 4.70 -8.99 20.82
N ARG A 7 5.70 -8.14 21.07
CA ARG A 7 6.86 -7.94 20.18
C ARG A 7 7.75 -9.18 20.14
N GLU A 8 8.08 -9.75 21.30
CA GLU A 8 8.84 -11.01 21.39
C GLU A 8 8.18 -12.17 20.63
N LEU A 9 6.85 -12.30 20.75
CA LEU A 9 6.09 -13.32 20.03
C LEU A 9 6.09 -13.09 18.52
N ALA A 10 6.08 -11.84 18.05
CA ALA A 10 6.19 -11.51 16.63
C ALA A 10 7.56 -11.86 16.03
N HIS A 11 8.64 -11.69 16.79
CA HIS A 11 10.00 -12.05 16.35
C HIS A 11 10.28 -13.57 16.39
N ARG A 12 9.46 -14.35 17.09
CA ARG A 12 9.66 -15.79 17.30
C ARG A 12 8.94 -16.68 16.30
N VAL A 13 8.08 -16.13 15.44
CA VAL A 13 7.47 -16.88 14.34
C VAL A 13 8.54 -17.08 13.27
N PRO A 14 8.95 -18.33 12.95
CA PRO A 14 9.82 -18.59 11.81
C PRO A 14 9.15 -18.00 10.57
N HIS A 15 9.93 -17.50 9.62
CA HIS A 15 9.45 -17.13 8.29
C HIS A 15 8.81 -18.36 7.63
N ALA A 16 7.56 -18.66 7.96
CA ALA A 16 6.74 -19.58 7.20
C ALA A 16 6.65 -18.95 5.82
N GLY A 17 7.18 -19.66 4.82
CA GLY A 17 7.22 -19.22 3.43
C GLY A 17 5.91 -18.53 3.07
N HIS A 18 6.05 -17.32 2.55
CA HIS A 18 4.98 -16.45 2.12
C HIS A 18 3.97 -17.25 1.28
N ALA A 19 2.85 -17.67 1.87
CA ALA A 19 1.65 -17.85 1.07
C ALA A 19 1.23 -16.42 0.67
N PRO A 20 1.13 -16.09 -0.62
CA PRO A 20 0.80 -14.74 -1.07
C PRO A 20 -0.69 -14.51 -0.82
N ALA A 21 -1.02 -14.14 0.42
CA ALA A 21 -2.38 -13.81 0.84
C ALA A 21 -2.53 -12.30 1.10
N VAL A 22 -1.61 -11.49 0.59
CA VAL A 22 -1.83 -10.06 0.40
C VAL A 22 -2.13 -9.88 -1.07
N PRO A 23 -3.30 -9.33 -1.45
CA PRO A 23 -3.57 -9.08 -2.86
C PRO A 23 -2.44 -8.23 -3.44
N GLU A 24 -1.89 -8.64 -4.58
CA GLU A 24 -0.93 -7.88 -5.41
C GLU A 24 -1.48 -6.50 -5.86
N HIS A 25 -2.71 -6.17 -5.47
CA HIS A 25 -3.52 -5.13 -6.06
C HIS A 25 -3.43 -3.85 -5.22
N GLY A 26 -2.34 -3.10 -5.41
CA GLY A 26 -2.32 -1.70 -4.98
C GLY A 26 -0.97 -1.00 -5.01
N SER A 27 0.16 -1.71 -5.11
CA SER A 27 1.49 -1.08 -5.19
C SER A 27 1.69 -0.37 -6.53
N VAL A 28 1.14 -0.92 -7.61
CA VAL A 28 1.23 -0.29 -8.93
C VAL A 28 0.41 0.99 -9.00
N LYS A 29 1.08 2.09 -9.37
CA LYS A 29 0.51 3.43 -9.53
C LYS A 29 0.54 3.86 -10.96
N ARG A 30 -0.38 4.77 -11.30
CA ARG A 30 -0.38 5.54 -12.53
C ARG A 30 -0.59 7.00 -12.18
N ARG A 31 0.36 7.87 -12.55
CA ARG A 31 0.34 9.30 -12.19
C ARG A 31 0.68 10.17 -13.39
N GLU A 32 0.11 11.36 -13.42
CA GLU A 32 0.43 12.37 -14.43
C GLU A 32 1.45 13.37 -13.86
N ILE A 33 2.58 13.55 -14.54
CA ILE A 33 3.55 14.60 -14.25
C ILE A 33 3.32 15.73 -15.27
N ARG A 34 2.99 16.94 -14.78
CA ARG A 34 2.78 18.12 -15.62
C ARG A 34 3.96 19.07 -15.55
N PHE A 35 4.28 19.70 -16.69
CA PHE A 35 5.37 20.64 -16.86
C PHE A 35 4.86 22.05 -17.13
N THR A 36 5.68 23.05 -16.77
CA THR A 36 5.43 24.46 -17.11
C THR A 36 5.51 24.67 -18.63
N LYS A 37 4.99 25.81 -19.11
CA LYS A 37 5.06 26.18 -20.52
C LYS A 37 6.49 26.38 -21.01
N MET A 38 7.37 26.89 -20.14
CA MET A 38 8.77 27.19 -20.44
C MET A 38 9.67 26.48 -19.44
N PRO A 39 10.78 25.87 -19.90
CA PRO A 39 11.21 25.69 -21.30
C PRO A 39 10.23 24.86 -22.15
N PRO A 40 10.24 24.99 -23.49
CA PRO A 40 9.43 24.16 -24.38
C PRO A 40 9.96 22.70 -24.41
N GLU A 41 9.13 21.77 -24.90
CA GLU A 41 9.49 20.35 -25.10
C GLU A 41 9.87 19.56 -23.84
N GLN A 42 9.63 20.10 -22.65
CA GLN A 42 9.98 19.43 -21.39
C GLN A 42 9.32 18.06 -21.23
N SER A 43 8.02 17.95 -21.55
CA SER A 43 7.29 16.67 -21.44
C SER A 43 7.89 15.60 -22.35
N ARG A 44 8.21 15.94 -23.61
CA ARG A 44 8.81 15.01 -24.56
C ARG A 44 10.20 14.54 -24.10
N LYS A 45 11.08 15.47 -23.72
CA LYS A 45 12.42 15.14 -23.23
C LYS A 45 12.40 14.33 -21.94
N ALA A 46 11.48 14.64 -21.03
CA ALA A 46 11.29 13.87 -19.81
C ALA A 46 10.79 12.46 -20.10
N ALA A 47 9.88 12.30 -21.07
CA ALA A 47 9.43 10.97 -21.48
C ALA A 47 10.57 10.12 -22.06
N GLU A 48 11.40 10.69 -22.93
CA GLU A 48 12.56 10.02 -23.51
C GLU A 48 13.58 9.60 -22.42
N LEU A 49 13.84 10.48 -21.46
CA LEU A 49 14.70 10.18 -20.33
C LEU A 49 14.16 9.02 -19.49
N LEU A 50 12.89 9.08 -19.11
CA LEU A 50 12.27 8.11 -18.21
C LEU A 50 12.01 6.76 -18.88
N ALA A 51 11.83 6.72 -20.21
CA ALA A 51 11.65 5.47 -20.97
C ALA A 51 12.88 4.54 -20.91
N GLY A 52 14.05 5.06 -20.53
CA GLY A 52 15.26 4.26 -20.33
C GLY A 52 15.37 3.60 -18.94
N MET A 53 14.42 3.84 -18.04
CA MET A 53 14.44 3.28 -16.68
C MET A 53 13.72 1.93 -16.63
N GLU A 54 14.34 0.94 -16.00
CA GLU A 54 13.71 -0.37 -15.78
C GLU A 54 12.43 -0.25 -14.95
N TYR A 55 11.44 -1.10 -15.19
CA TYR A 55 10.19 -1.14 -14.41
C TYR A 55 9.37 0.18 -14.36
N LEU A 56 9.65 1.12 -15.25
CA LEU A 56 8.92 2.38 -15.40
C LEU A 56 8.28 2.47 -16.80
N GLU A 57 6.96 2.45 -16.86
CA GLU A 57 6.21 2.69 -18.09
C GLU A 57 5.91 4.19 -18.24
N VAL A 58 6.11 4.73 -19.44
CA VAL A 58 5.86 6.14 -19.73
C VAL A 58 5.02 6.29 -20.99
N ALA A 59 4.00 7.14 -20.92
CA ALA A 59 3.13 7.47 -22.04
C ALA A 59 2.82 8.98 -22.08
N ASN A 60 2.28 9.46 -23.19
CA ASN A 60 1.77 10.83 -23.27
C ASN A 60 0.63 11.04 -22.25
N GLY A 61 0.65 12.18 -21.58
CA GLY A 61 -0.37 12.56 -20.61
C GLY A 61 -1.63 13.13 -21.26
N PRO A 62 -2.74 13.19 -20.52
CA PRO A 62 -3.96 13.87 -20.98
C PRO A 62 -3.76 15.38 -21.12
N HIS A 63 -2.87 15.99 -20.34
CA HIS A 63 -2.50 17.38 -20.51
C HIS A 63 -1.43 17.54 -21.63
N PRO A 64 -1.50 18.58 -22.49
CA PRO A 64 -0.55 18.77 -23.60
C PRO A 64 0.93 18.88 -23.18
N ARG A 65 1.17 19.30 -21.93
CA ARG A 65 2.51 19.37 -21.32
C ARG A 65 2.62 18.38 -20.15
N GLY A 66 2.02 17.20 -20.30
CA GLY A 66 1.99 16.16 -19.29
C GLY A 66 2.50 14.83 -19.84
N ILE A 67 3.04 14.02 -18.96
CA ILE A 67 3.34 12.61 -19.21
C ILE A 67 2.62 11.77 -18.17
N THR A 68 2.22 10.56 -18.55
CA THR A 68 1.71 9.56 -17.61
C THR A 68 2.81 8.56 -17.32
N VAL A 69 3.12 8.36 -16.05
CA VAL A 69 4.05 7.34 -15.58
C VAL A 69 3.28 6.23 -14.88
N ARG A 70 3.69 4.99 -15.08
CA ARG A 70 3.20 3.82 -14.35
C ARG A 70 4.37 3.03 -13.78
N TYR A 71 4.30 2.73 -12.50
CA TYR A 71 5.40 2.14 -11.73
C TYR A 71 4.86 1.34 -10.54
N ASP A 72 5.65 0.43 -10.02
CA ASP A 72 5.41 -0.18 -8.71
C ASP A 72 6.01 0.68 -7.59
N LEU A 73 5.29 0.81 -6.46
CA LEU A 73 5.76 1.53 -5.28
C LEU A 73 7.01 0.93 -4.63
N ILE A 74 7.34 -0.33 -4.91
CA ILE A 74 8.55 -0.98 -4.44
C ILE A 74 9.79 -0.38 -5.14
N ASP A 75 9.67 -0.03 -6.42
CA ASP A 75 10.77 0.46 -7.24
C ASP A 75 10.84 1.99 -7.27
N TYR A 76 9.68 2.65 -7.39
CA TYR A 76 9.60 4.10 -7.58
C TYR A 76 8.50 4.75 -6.73
N THR A 77 8.69 6.03 -6.40
CA THR A 77 7.66 6.87 -5.81
C THR A 77 7.42 8.09 -6.69
N TYR A 78 6.20 8.63 -6.67
CA TYR A 78 5.89 9.85 -7.44
C TYR A 78 6.82 11.00 -7.05
N GLU A 79 7.07 11.16 -5.75
CA GLU A 79 7.94 12.21 -5.21
C GLU A 79 9.40 12.02 -5.66
N GLY A 80 9.90 10.78 -5.66
CA GLY A 80 11.24 10.46 -6.13
C GLY A 80 11.44 10.83 -7.60
N LEU A 81 10.49 10.45 -8.46
CA LEU A 81 10.50 10.80 -9.89
C LEU A 81 10.48 12.32 -10.10
N GLU A 82 9.60 13.04 -9.40
CA GLU A 82 9.55 14.50 -9.53
C GLU A 82 10.82 15.19 -9.02
N LYS A 83 11.41 14.72 -7.91
CA LYS A 83 12.69 15.24 -7.38
C LYS A 83 13.82 15.02 -8.39
N ALA A 84 13.92 13.82 -8.97
CA ALA A 84 14.92 13.53 -9.99
C ALA A 84 14.78 14.44 -11.20
N LEU A 85 13.56 14.62 -11.73
CA LEU A 85 13.29 15.54 -12.84
C LEU A 85 13.67 16.98 -12.48
N ARG A 86 13.31 17.48 -11.29
CA ARG A 86 13.72 18.83 -10.86
C ARG A 86 15.24 18.98 -10.77
N ASN A 87 15.94 17.97 -10.25
CA ASN A 87 17.40 17.98 -10.16
C ASN A 87 18.09 18.00 -11.53
N LEU A 88 17.43 17.44 -12.55
CA LEU A 88 17.88 17.48 -13.95
C LEU A 88 17.47 18.77 -14.68
N GLY A 89 16.87 19.74 -13.98
CA GLY A 89 16.50 21.04 -14.54
C GLY A 89 15.11 21.10 -15.18
N TYR A 90 14.27 20.08 -15.00
CA TYR A 90 12.87 20.15 -15.44
C TYR A 90 12.03 21.00 -14.50
N HIS A 91 11.20 21.86 -15.09
CA HIS A 91 10.27 22.76 -14.43
C HIS A 91 8.87 22.14 -14.45
N LEU A 92 8.49 21.57 -13.31
CA LEU A 92 7.17 20.98 -13.15
C LEU A 92 6.11 22.05 -12.85
N ASP A 93 4.88 21.82 -13.30
CA ASP A 93 3.76 22.75 -13.10
C ASP A 93 3.55 23.00 -11.60
N ASN A 94 3.44 24.28 -11.21
CA ASN A 94 3.35 24.72 -9.82
C ASN A 94 2.03 25.43 -9.49
N SER A 95 1.00 25.22 -10.32
CA SER A 95 -0.37 25.65 -10.06
C SER A 95 -0.90 25.05 -8.76
N ILE A 96 -1.90 25.71 -8.15
CA ILE A 96 -2.49 25.25 -6.88
C ILE A 96 -3.07 23.83 -7.01
N TYR A 97 -3.67 23.53 -8.16
CA TYR A 97 -4.17 22.20 -8.50
C TYR A 97 -3.05 21.15 -8.42
N CYS A 98 -1.92 21.36 -9.10
CA CYS A 98 -0.81 20.41 -9.09
C CYS A 98 -0.19 20.26 -7.70
N LYS A 99 -0.13 21.33 -6.89
CA LYS A 99 0.36 21.26 -5.50
C LYS A 99 -0.53 20.39 -4.61
N ILE A 100 -1.85 20.54 -4.69
CA ILE A 100 -2.79 19.74 -3.90
C ILE A 100 -2.73 18.26 -4.31
N VAL A 101 -2.73 17.98 -5.62
CA VAL A 101 -2.59 16.62 -6.14
C VAL A 101 -1.29 15.98 -5.67
N ARG A 102 -0.15 16.70 -5.77
CA ARG A 102 1.15 16.23 -5.25
C ARG A 102 1.09 15.90 -3.77
N ALA A 103 0.58 16.80 -2.94
CA ALA A 103 0.51 16.59 -1.49
C ALA A 103 -0.28 15.32 -1.14
N LEU A 104 -1.43 15.11 -1.80
CA LEU A 104 -2.23 13.90 -1.61
C LEU A 104 -1.51 12.64 -2.08
N VAL A 105 -0.88 12.68 -3.26
CA VAL A 105 -0.15 11.54 -3.81
C VAL A 105 1.03 11.18 -2.92
N TYR A 106 1.83 12.16 -2.49
CA TYR A 106 2.97 11.93 -1.61
C TYR A 106 2.54 11.31 -0.29
N PHE A 107 1.53 11.89 0.37
CA PHE A 107 1.03 11.37 1.63
C PHE A 107 0.52 9.93 1.51
N THR A 108 -0.27 9.64 0.47
CA THR A 108 -0.85 8.30 0.27
C THR A 108 0.20 7.26 -0.08
N GLU A 109 1.16 7.59 -0.95
CA GLU A 109 2.24 6.69 -1.34
C GLU A 109 3.21 6.45 -0.20
N GLU A 110 3.58 7.50 0.55
CA GLU A 110 4.42 7.36 1.74
C GLU A 110 3.75 6.47 2.80
N THR A 111 2.46 6.69 3.07
CA THR A 111 1.70 5.88 4.04
C THR A 111 1.64 4.42 3.60
N GLN A 112 1.36 4.17 2.32
CA GLN A 112 1.32 2.81 1.80
C GLN A 112 2.69 2.13 1.88
N LEU A 113 3.76 2.84 1.53
CA LEU A 113 5.12 2.31 1.56
C LEU A 113 5.58 2.01 3.00
N ARG A 114 5.16 2.81 3.98
CA ARG A 114 5.36 2.50 5.41
C ARG A 114 4.61 1.23 5.82
N ASN A 115 3.35 1.07 5.39
CA ASN A 115 2.56 -0.12 5.68
C ASN A 115 3.13 -1.39 5.02
N LEU A 116 3.69 -1.28 3.81
CA LEU A 116 4.36 -2.39 3.13
C LEU A 116 5.64 -2.85 3.84
N LYS A 117 6.31 -1.93 4.56
CA LYS A 117 7.51 -2.24 5.36
C LYS A 117 7.20 -2.80 6.74
N GLU A 118 5.99 -2.57 7.27
CA GLU A 118 5.60 -3.13 8.56
C GLU A 118 5.40 -4.65 8.45
N PRO A 119 6.02 -5.47 9.33
CA PRO A 119 5.74 -6.90 9.35
C PRO A 119 4.26 -7.12 9.67
N ALA A 120 3.64 -8.08 8.97
CA ALA A 120 2.24 -8.41 9.17
C ALA A 120 1.95 -8.61 10.66
N ARG A 121 1.06 -7.78 11.24
CA ARG A 121 0.67 -7.93 12.63
C ARG A 121 0.04 -9.30 12.79
N LEU A 122 0.42 -10.04 13.84
CA LEU A 122 -0.18 -11.31 14.22
C LEU A 122 -1.63 -11.12 14.71
N ILE A 123 -2.54 -10.76 13.80
CA ILE A 123 -3.98 -10.66 14.07
C ILE A 123 -4.54 -12.02 14.51
N LYS A 124 -3.94 -13.12 14.04
CA LYS A 124 -4.41 -14.48 14.34
C LYS A 124 -4.13 -14.94 15.79
N GLN A 125 -3.14 -14.38 16.49
CA GLN A 125 -2.90 -14.79 17.90
C GLN A 125 -3.83 -14.10 18.90
N SER A 126 -4.36 -12.90 18.60
CA SER A 126 -5.37 -12.24 19.44
C SER A 126 -6.77 -12.87 19.32
N ASN A 127 -7.05 -13.62 18.25
CA ASN A 127 -8.33 -14.32 18.10
C ASN A 127 -8.54 -15.41 19.15
N GLN A 128 -7.51 -15.95 19.80
CA GLN A 128 -7.72 -16.91 20.89
C GLN A 128 -8.50 -16.32 22.05
N VAL A 129 -8.35 -15.02 22.31
CA VAL A 129 -9.12 -14.32 23.36
C VAL A 129 -10.60 -14.24 22.97
N TYR A 130 -10.88 -13.88 21.71
CA TYR A 130 -12.25 -13.85 21.18
C TYR A 130 -12.88 -15.25 21.07
N ILE A 131 -12.12 -16.26 20.65
CA ILE A 131 -12.54 -17.66 20.59
C ILE A 131 -12.88 -18.18 22.00
N LYS A 132 -12.03 -17.89 23.00
CA LYS A 132 -12.30 -18.27 24.39
C LYS A 132 -13.50 -17.52 24.95
N ALA A 133 -13.59 -16.21 24.74
CA ALA A 133 -14.73 -15.41 25.17
C ALA A 133 -16.05 -15.90 24.53
N TYR A 134 -16.01 -16.27 23.25
CA TYR A 134 -17.13 -16.89 22.55
C TYR A 134 -17.45 -18.27 23.14
N GLN A 135 -16.47 -19.15 23.36
CA GLN A 135 -16.69 -20.47 23.96
C GLN A 135 -17.30 -20.43 25.37
N HIS A 136 -17.04 -19.37 26.13
CA HIS A 136 -17.57 -19.16 27.49
C HIS A 136 -18.90 -18.38 27.52
N HIS A 137 -19.38 -17.87 26.39
CA HIS A 137 -20.71 -17.27 26.32
C HIS A 137 -21.77 -18.37 26.21
N PRO A 138 -22.86 -18.31 26.99
CA PRO A 138 -23.98 -19.22 26.84
C PRO A 138 -24.66 -18.94 25.49
N HIS A 139 -24.43 -19.82 24.52
CA HIS A 139 -25.13 -19.82 23.24
C HIS A 139 -26.36 -20.71 23.37
N GLY A 140 -27.50 -20.28 22.83
CA GLY A 140 -28.76 -21.03 22.91
C GLY A 140 -28.79 -22.34 22.14
N ASP A 141 -27.71 -22.72 21.46
CA ASP A 141 -27.53 -24.02 20.77
C ASP A 141 -26.79 -25.06 21.62
N ARG A 142 -26.22 -24.65 22.75
CA ARG A 142 -25.54 -25.54 23.68
C ARG A 142 -26.57 -26.14 24.63
N ASP A 143 -27.26 -27.14 24.10
CA ASP A 143 -28.12 -27.99 24.91
C ASP A 143 -27.25 -28.87 25.82
N ASP A 144 -27.15 -28.51 27.09
CA ASP A 144 -26.47 -29.31 28.11
C ASP A 144 -27.36 -30.44 28.65
N THR A 145 -28.54 -30.69 28.06
CA THR A 145 -29.44 -31.78 28.48
C THR A 145 -28.69 -33.12 28.40
N PRO A 146 -28.57 -33.85 29.52
CA PRO A 146 -27.95 -35.18 29.54
C PRO A 146 -28.63 -36.10 28.52
N VAL A 147 -27.88 -37.01 27.88
CA VAL A 147 -28.41 -37.92 26.86
C VAL A 147 -29.61 -38.73 27.38
N GLU A 148 -29.60 -39.12 28.64
CA GLU A 148 -30.70 -39.85 29.30
C GLU A 148 -32.02 -39.07 29.37
N LEU A 149 -31.98 -37.74 29.23
CA LEU A 149 -33.15 -36.85 29.18
C LEU A 149 -33.53 -36.43 27.76
N ARG A 150 -32.77 -36.84 26.73
CA ARG A 150 -33.08 -36.57 25.31
C ARG A 150 -33.90 -37.67 24.65
N GLU A 151 -33.82 -38.89 25.16
CA GLU A 151 -34.55 -40.04 24.61
C GLU A 151 -35.85 -40.25 25.41
N ASP A 152 -36.98 -39.78 24.87
CA ASP A 152 -38.30 -40.19 25.35
C ASP A 152 -38.49 -41.68 25.02
N ARG A 153 -38.84 -42.48 26.03
CA ARG A 153 -39.19 -43.90 25.89
C ARG A 153 -40.51 -44.12 25.19
#